data_AF-A0A966C732-F1
#
_entry.id   AF-A0A966C732-F1
#
_cell.length_a   1.000
_cell.length_b   1.000
_cell.length_c   1.000
_cell.angle_alpha   90.00
_cell.angle_beta   90.00
_cell.angle_gamma   90.00
#
_symmetry.space_group_name_H-M   'P 1'
#
loop_
_entity.id
_entity.type
_entity.pdbx_description
1 polymer ?
#
loop_
_entity_poly.entity_id
_entity_poly.type
_entity_poly.pdbx_seq_one_letter_code
_entity_poly.pdbx_strand_id
1 'polypeptide(L)'
;MKIRFFNLPKVFPANFFQKVAKKVLKAEKKEDSALSIVFVRSAKMRKLNLEYRKKNQPTDALSFSESSNEESYLGEILICLPEVR
;
A
#
# COMPACT_ATOMS: atom_id res chain seq x y z
N MET A 1 -1.27 1.36 16.34
CA MET A 1 -1.26 1.17 14.87
C MET A 1 -1.00 2.49 14.17
N LYS A 2 0.06 2.55 13.37
CA LYS A 2 0.46 3.78 12.64
C LYS A 2 0.28 3.56 11.13
N ILE A 3 -0.82 4.04 10.55
CA ILE A 3 -1.08 3.92 9.11
C ILE A 3 -0.80 5.28 8.47
N ARG A 4 0.07 5.31 7.45
CA ARG A 4 0.40 6.51 6.68
C ARG A 4 -0.13 6.37 5.26
N PHE A 5 -0.78 7.42 4.76
CA PHE A 5 -1.26 7.49 3.38
C PHE A 5 -0.45 8.52 2.61
N PHE A 6 0.01 8.16 1.42
CA PHE A 6 0.74 9.04 0.52
C PHE A 6 0.01 9.17 -0.82
N ASN A 7 -0.14 10.39 -1.31
CA ASN A 7 -0.77 10.70 -2.61
C ASN A 7 -2.23 10.22 -2.76
N LEU A 8 -2.96 10.03 -1.65
CA LEU A 8 -4.38 9.68 -1.70
C LEU A 8 -5.16 10.73 -2.51
N PRO A 9 -5.86 10.35 -3.60
CA PRO A 9 -6.61 11.33 -4.38
C PRO A 9 -7.78 11.89 -3.55
N LYS A 10 -7.97 13.21 -3.59
CA LYS A 10 -8.98 13.93 -2.79
C LYS A 10 -10.42 13.44 -3.00
N VAL A 11 -10.71 12.82 -4.14
CA VAL A 11 -12.03 12.26 -4.46
C VAL A 11 -12.38 11.04 -3.59
N PHE A 12 -11.40 10.36 -3.00
CA PHE A 12 -11.64 9.19 -2.17
C PHE A 12 -11.55 9.52 -0.67
N PRO A 13 -12.43 8.95 0.16
CA PRO A 13 -12.48 9.26 1.57
C PRO A 13 -11.39 8.49 2.34
N ALA A 14 -10.46 9.22 2.97
CA ALA A 14 -9.34 8.64 3.74
C ALA A 14 -9.81 7.71 4.87
N ASN A 15 -10.98 8.00 5.46
CA ASN A 15 -11.54 7.21 6.56
C ASN A 15 -11.89 5.77 6.13
N PHE A 16 -12.21 5.53 4.85
CA PHE A 16 -12.51 4.21 4.32
C PHE A 16 -11.26 3.34 4.36
N PHE A 17 -10.17 3.81 3.74
CA PHE A 17 -8.90 3.09 3.74
C PHE A 17 -8.37 2.89 5.15
N GLN A 18 -8.51 3.91 6.01
CA GLN A 18 -8.09 3.79 7.40
C GLN A 18 -8.89 2.71 8.13
N LYS A 19 -10.22 2.66 8.00
CA LYS A 19 -11.05 1.63 8.63
C LYS A 19 -10.67 0.22 8.14
N VAL A 20 -10.48 0.05 6.83
CA VAL A 20 -10.10 -1.24 6.23
C VAL A 20 -8.75 -1.69 6.76
N ALA A 21 -7.72 -0.85 6.66
CA ALA A 21 -6.38 -1.17 7.14
C ALA A 21 -6.35 -1.49 8.64
N LYS A 22 -7.06 -0.71 9.47
CA LYS A 22 -7.19 -0.98 10.91
C LYS A 22 -7.86 -2.32 11.19
N LYS A 23 -8.93 -2.66 10.45
CA LYS A 23 -9.64 -3.95 10.62
C LYS A 23 -8.73 -5.13 10.30
N VAL A 24 -7.98 -5.05 9.20
CA VAL A 24 -7.03 -6.09 8.79
C VAL A 24 -5.90 -6.21 9.81
N LEU A 25 -5.23 -5.11 10.18
CA LEU A 25 -4.12 -5.15 11.15
C LEU A 25 -4.54 -5.71 12.51
N LYS A 26 -5.77 -5.42 12.95
CA LYS A 26 -6.34 -6.00 14.17
C LYS A 26 -6.55 -7.51 14.04
N ALA A 27 -7.10 -7.97 12.92
CA ALA A 27 -7.31 -9.39 12.67
C ALA A 27 -5.98 -10.17 12.62
N GLU A 28 -4.93 -9.54 12.08
CA GLU A 28 -3.58 -10.09 11.98
C GLU A 28 -2.74 -9.94 13.27
N LYS A 29 -3.29 -9.38 14.36
CA LYS A 29 -2.57 -9.08 15.62
C LYS A 29 -1.31 -8.24 15.41
N LYS A 30 -1.40 -7.24 14.52
CA LYS A 30 -0.35 -6.28 14.18
C LYS A 30 -0.72 -4.86 14.61
N GLU A 31 -1.44 -4.71 15.73
CA GLU A 31 -1.90 -3.38 16.16
C GLU A 31 -0.75 -2.44 16.54
N ASP A 32 0.43 -2.95 16.91
CA ASP A 32 1.58 -2.11 17.27
C ASP A 32 2.50 -1.75 16.09
N SER A 33 2.18 -2.26 14.90
CA SER A 33 2.97 -2.01 13.71
C SER A 33 2.55 -0.73 12.95
N ALA A 34 3.43 -0.33 12.04
CA ALA A 34 3.31 0.77 11.11
C ALA A 34 3.22 0.24 9.67
N LEU A 35 2.38 0.87 8.85
CA LEU A 35 2.15 0.50 7.46
C LEU A 35 2.01 1.77 6.62
N SER A 36 2.69 1.80 5.47
CA SER A 36 2.55 2.86 4.49
C SER A 36 1.70 2.38 3.31
N ILE A 37 0.73 3.20 2.90
CA ILE A 37 -0.09 2.97 1.72
C ILE A 37 0.11 4.15 0.77
N VAL A 38 0.64 3.86 -0.42
CA VAL A 38 1.04 4.84 -1.42
C VAL A 38 0.14 4.70 -2.64
N PHE A 39 -0.53 5.77 -3.04
CA PHE A 39 -1.35 5.78 -4.24
C PHE A 39 -0.53 6.25 -5.45
N VAL A 40 -0.54 5.46 -6.52
CA VAL A 40 0.24 5.73 -7.74
C VAL A 40 -0.65 5.66 -8.98
N ARG A 41 -0.23 6.33 -10.07
CA ARG A 41 -0.90 6.24 -11.37
C ARG A 41 -0.33 5.11 -12.23
N SER A 42 -1.08 4.64 -13.21
CA SER A 42 -0.76 3.47 -14.05
C SER A 42 0.62 3.54 -14.69
N ALA A 43 1.05 4.72 -15.14
CA ALA A 43 2.37 4.92 -15.72
C ALA A 43 3.51 4.63 -14.73
N LYS A 44 3.40 5.09 -13.47
CA LYS A 44 4.39 4.79 -12.44
C LYS A 44 4.29 3.34 -11.98
N MET A 45 3.07 2.82 -11.86
CA MET A 45 2.85 1.41 -11.49
C MET A 45 3.45 0.45 -12.51
N ARG A 46 3.29 0.69 -13.82
CA ARG A 46 3.93 -0.12 -14.88
C ARG A 46 5.44 -0.14 -14.76
N LYS A 47 6.08 1.01 -14.50
CA LYS A 47 7.53 1.10 -14.30
C LYS A 47 7.98 0.24 -13.11
N LEU A 48 7.29 0.33 -11.99
CA LEU A 48 7.61 -0.42 -10.77
C LEU A 48 7.35 -1.92 -10.95
N ASN A 49 6.26 -2.30 -11.60
CA ASN A 49 5.95 -3.71 -11.86
C ASN A 49 6.98 -4.34 -12.80
N LEU A 50 7.47 -3.57 -13.79
CA LEU A 50 8.58 -4.00 -14.64
C LEU A 50 9.87 -4.14 -13.83
N GLU A 51 10.20 -3.16 -13.01
CA GLU A 51 11.43 -3.14 -12.22
C GLU A 51 11.51 -4.30 -11.22
N TYR A 52 10.49 -4.45 -10.37
CA TYR A 52 10.48 -5.36 -9.23
C TYR A 52 9.87 -6.74 -9.52
N ARG A 53 8.95 -6.85 -10.49
CA ARG A 53 8.26 -8.11 -10.84
C ARG A 53 8.51 -8.59 -12.26
N LYS A 54 9.31 -7.86 -13.05
CA LYS A 54 9.62 -8.15 -14.46
C LYS A 54 8.38 -8.23 -15.36
N LYS A 55 7.32 -7.49 -15.01
CA LYS A 55 6.06 -7.42 -15.77
C LYS A 55 5.84 -6.01 -16.34
N ASN A 56 5.90 -5.86 -17.66
CA ASN A 56 5.70 -4.56 -18.34
C ASN A 56 4.20 -4.21 -18.51
N GLN A 57 3.44 -4.27 -17.43
CA GLN A 57 2.04 -3.87 -17.39
C GLN A 57 1.73 -3.25 -16.02
N PRO A 58 0.76 -2.32 -15.91
CA PRO A 58 0.29 -1.89 -14.60
C PRO A 58 -0.41 -3.05 -13.86
N THR A 59 -0.60 -2.87 -12.56
CA THR A 59 -1.35 -3.79 -11.69
C THR A 59 -2.11 -2.95 -10.66
N ASP A 60 -3.14 -3.50 -10.06
CA ASP A 60 -3.91 -2.88 -8.98
C ASP A 60 -3.08 -2.59 -7.73
N ALA A 61 -2.18 -3.50 -7.33
CA ALA A 61 -1.33 -3.33 -6.16
C ALA A 61 0.06 -3.99 -6.27
N LEU A 62 1.03 -3.40 -5.56
CA LEU A 62 2.34 -3.99 -5.27
C LEU A 62 2.64 -3.85 -3.78
N SER A 63 3.13 -4.91 -3.16
CA SER A 63 3.55 -4.89 -1.74
C SER A 63 5.05 -5.07 -1.61
N PHE A 64 5.66 -4.27 -0.74
CA PHE A 64 7.07 -4.25 -0.40
C PHE A 64 7.20 -4.42 1.12
N SER A 65 7.73 -5.55 1.56
CA SER A 65 7.96 -5.81 2.99
C SER A 65 9.23 -5.12 3.46
N GLU A 66 9.21 -4.57 4.67
CA GLU A 66 10.44 -4.15 5.36
C GLU A 66 11.26 -5.39 5.74
N SER A 67 12.57 -5.36 5.45
CA SER A 67 13.49 -6.48 5.71
C SER A 67 14.39 -6.23 6.92
N SER A 68 14.43 -5.01 7.44
CA SER A 68 15.14 -4.69 8.68
C SER A 68 14.41 -5.24 9.91
N ASN A 69 15.16 -5.57 10.95
CA ASN A 69 14.64 -5.99 12.26
C ASN A 69 13.99 -4.84 13.05
N GLU A 70 13.55 -3.77 12.39
CA GLU A 70 12.68 -2.78 13.03
C GLU A 70 11.31 -3.41 13.23
N GLU A 71 11.11 -4.02 14.41
CA GLU A 71 9.93 -4.83 14.78
C GLU A 71 8.58 -4.11 14.59
N SER A 72 8.60 -2.79 14.33
CA SER A 72 7.40 -1.98 14.22
C SER A 72 7.00 -1.58 12.80
N TYR A 73 7.79 -1.79 11.74
CA TYR A 73 7.38 -1.39 10.37
C TYR A 73 7.14 -2.59 9.46
N LEU A 74 5.94 -2.67 8.85
CA LEU A 74 5.57 -3.76 7.94
C LEU A 74 6.02 -3.52 6.49
N GLY A 75 6.35 -2.28 6.15
CA GLY A 75 6.66 -1.86 4.78
C GLY A 75 5.53 -1.08 4.10
N GLU A 76 5.45 -1.23 2.78
CA GLU A 76 4.68 -0.37 1.89
C GLU A 76 3.76 -1.16 0.97
N ILE A 77 2.55 -0.63 0.76
CA ILE A 77 1.61 -1.10 -0.25
C ILE A 77 1.37 0.04 -1.24
N LEU A 78 1.70 -0.21 -2.50
CA LEU A 78 1.39 0.69 -3.60
C LEU A 78 0.08 0.27 -4.24
N ILE A 79 -0.86 1.20 -4.40
CA ILE A 79 -2.18 0.96 -4.98
C ILE A 79 -2.37 1.86 -6.21
N CYS A 80 -2.79 1.26 -7.33
CA CYS A 80 -3.16 1.96 -8.55
C CYS A 80 -4.68 1.93 -8.74
N LEU A 81 -5.36 2.94 -8.20
CA LEU A 81 -6.82 3.02 -8.22
C LEU A 81 -7.46 2.90 -9.62
N PRO A 82 -6.88 3.46 -10.72
CA PRO A 82 -7.42 3.26 -12.07
C PRO A 82 -7.40 1.81 -12.58
N GLU A 83 -6.61 0.93 -11.97
CA GLU A 83 -6.42 -0.47 -12.37
C GLU A 83 -7.21 -1.44 -11.49
N VAL A 84 -7.84 -0.94 -10.41
CA VAL A 84 -8.69 -1.73 -9.51
C VAL A 84 -10.00 -2.07 -10.25
N ARG A 85 -10.36 -3.35 -10.23
CA ARG A 85 -11.59 -3.89 -10.85
C ARG A 85 -12.73 -4.01 -9.86
#